data_AF-A0A1Q9MZD5-F1
#
_entry.id   AF-A0A1Q9MZD5-F1
#
_cell.length_a   1.000
_cell.length_b   1.000
_cell.length_c   1.000
_cell.angle_alpha   90.00
_cell.angle_beta   90.00
_cell.angle_gamma   90.00
#
_symmetry.space_group_name_H-M   'P 1'
#
loop_
_entity.id
_entity.type
_entity.pdbx_description
1 polymer ?
#
loop_
_entity_poly.entity_id
_entity_poly.type
_entity_poly.pdbx_seq_one_letter_code
_entity_poly.pdbx_strand_id
1 'polypeptide(L)'
;MDNLSGNPNLENFQELNDEFARIYKRDQSTLRTYRARFNKYHEFLTTKRGIPIVLAERDDIAAYADHLDGEVAPQVKPQYLSALKVLYAFLIKKGIYKGENPFEVYQKSLDSFDLVNAKHDNTLNRIPQKDKFTDEEVELMLDKAPKLMQVPYLTMVIDAGVNSGIRVKSISKLTLDKLRKDDTTGVFYIQLTKGLIAEENDTKTRSQRVPIPETFVERIKAFVERRNQTFVKEGVTIPSDWQGRVFLSNRGHPLDGESISHKFTQFIRKVLPQDMIRARKLSIHSLRKSFASRKLKEGFTLHEVSKMLGHTKITTTILYLQLNEQEVLDAYAEKQKEKSLDFLAEIEAAKETRKTQVSESEIIAQEKVIDTEMMEVLAMLLDKRNDRERLMIHLRQLIEERSVLRAQLISPREQKLLEEREMLLRRIKQLEEETRFASERLKQLPNYKLFEKKTKKTLKTQMQERAAALREQGLGYGKIADAINEEFHTPFTRQTIKYWLQSH
;
A
#
# COMPACT_ATOMS: atom_id res chain seq x y z
N MET A 1 14.16 42.81 39.20
CA MET A 1 14.40 44.06 38.48
C MET A 1 15.82 43.97 37.96
N ASP A 2 16.15 43.88 36.68
CA ASP A 2 15.41 43.96 35.42
C ASP A 2 16.27 43.27 34.36
N ASN A 3 15.63 42.48 33.48
CA ASN A 3 15.98 42.22 32.07
C ASN A 3 15.29 40.94 31.59
N LEU A 4 13.96 41.03 31.48
CA LEU A 4 13.11 40.16 30.64
C LEU A 4 12.25 41.04 29.70
N SER A 5 12.79 42.15 29.23
CA SER A 5 12.17 43.05 28.26
C SER A 5 12.71 42.75 26.86
N GLY A 6 12.07 41.81 26.16
CA GLY A 6 12.53 41.45 24.82
C GLY A 6 11.77 40.39 24.04
N ASN A 7 10.54 40.02 24.43
CA ASN A 7 9.46 39.76 23.46
C ASN A 7 8.10 39.74 24.19
N PRO A 8 7.46 40.91 24.36
CA PRO A 8 6.27 41.05 25.18
C PRO A 8 4.96 40.88 24.39
N ASN A 9 4.92 40.15 23.26
CA ASN A 9 3.65 39.85 22.59
C ASN A 9 3.64 38.60 21.68
N LEU A 10 3.15 37.50 22.25
CA LEU A 10 2.29 36.52 21.59
C LEU A 10 0.95 36.52 22.35
N GLU A 11 0.40 37.71 22.62
CA GLU A 11 -0.82 37.91 23.44
C GLU A 11 -2.06 37.17 22.88
N ASN A 12 -2.01 36.65 21.66
CA ASN A 12 -3.12 35.93 21.08
C ASN A 12 -2.69 34.63 20.39
N PHE A 13 -2.85 33.50 21.07
CA PHE A 13 -2.70 32.16 20.47
C PHE A 13 -3.54 32.00 19.19
N GLN A 14 -4.63 32.76 19.07
CA GLN A 14 -5.46 32.81 17.86
C GLN A 14 -4.72 33.41 16.65
N GLU A 15 -3.90 34.46 16.86
CA GLU A 15 -3.10 35.06 15.78
C GLU A 15 -2.04 34.10 15.25
N LEU A 16 -1.43 33.32 16.15
CA LEU A 16 -0.49 32.26 15.79
C LEU A 16 -1.16 31.16 14.96
N ASN A 17 -2.40 30.77 15.30
CA ASN A 17 -3.22 29.84 14.53
C ASN A 17 -3.61 30.38 13.14
N ASP A 18 -3.84 31.69 13.02
CA ASP A 18 -4.18 32.36 11.77
C ASP A 18 -2.95 32.53 10.87
N GLU A 19 -1.81 32.92 11.44
CA GLU A 19 -0.54 33.00 10.73
C GLU A 19 -0.08 31.62 10.25
N PHE A 20 -0.18 30.60 11.11
CA PHE A 20 0.09 29.21 10.74
C PHE A 20 -0.76 28.80 9.52
N ALA A 21 -2.06 29.09 9.54
CA ALA A 21 -2.96 28.73 8.44
C ALA A 21 -2.68 29.50 7.14
N ARG A 22 -2.20 30.74 7.21
CA ARG A 22 -1.80 31.53 6.03
C ARG A 22 -0.55 30.97 5.37
N ILE A 23 0.44 30.56 6.16
CA ILE A 23 1.74 30.14 5.67
C ILE A 23 1.72 28.66 5.26
N TYR A 24 1.11 27.79 6.05
CA TYR A 24 0.92 26.39 5.69
C TYR A 24 -0.23 26.25 4.70
N LYS A 25 0.10 26.22 3.39
CA LYS A 25 -0.83 25.96 2.27
C LYS A 25 -1.37 24.52 2.26
N ARG A 26 -2.02 24.11 3.35
CA ARG A 26 -2.70 22.82 3.53
C ARG A 26 -4.18 22.97 3.18
N ASP A 27 -4.85 21.84 2.98
CA ASP A 27 -6.30 21.87 2.78
C ASP A 27 -7.04 22.33 4.06
N GLN A 28 -8.16 23.04 3.87
CA GLN A 28 -8.93 23.65 4.95
C GLN A 28 -9.39 22.65 6.02
N SER A 29 -9.68 21.39 5.65
CA SER A 29 -10.05 20.37 6.64
C SER A 29 -8.87 19.95 7.52
N THR A 30 -7.66 19.84 6.95
CA THR A 30 -6.44 19.59 7.72
C THR A 30 -6.10 20.76 8.62
N LEU A 31 -6.25 22.01 8.15
CA LEU A 31 -6.04 23.20 8.98
C LEU A 31 -7.03 23.26 10.15
N ARG A 32 -8.30 22.93 9.92
CA ARG A 32 -9.33 22.81 10.98
C ARG A 32 -8.93 21.77 12.03
N THR A 33 -8.45 20.60 11.60
CA THR A 33 -7.98 19.54 12.52
C THR A 33 -6.75 19.98 13.31
N TYR A 34 -5.79 20.65 12.68
CA TYR A 34 -4.61 21.16 13.37
C TYR A 34 -4.99 22.22 14.41
N ARG A 35 -5.81 23.21 14.05
CA ARG A 35 -6.31 24.22 14.99
C ARG A 35 -6.98 23.60 16.22
N ALA A 36 -7.88 22.63 16.04
CA ALA A 36 -8.53 21.96 17.15
C ALA A 36 -7.52 21.27 18.09
N ARG A 37 -6.47 20.66 17.54
CA ARG A 37 -5.41 20.00 18.32
C ARG A 37 -4.50 21.01 19.01
N PHE A 38 -4.17 22.11 18.34
CA PHE A 38 -3.36 23.19 18.88
C PHE A 38 -4.10 23.84 20.06
N ASN A 39 -5.39 24.13 19.90
CA ASN A 39 -6.24 24.68 20.96
C ASN A 39 -6.27 23.77 22.18
N LYS A 40 -6.47 22.46 22.01
CA LYS A 40 -6.48 21.51 23.14
C LYS A 40 -5.14 21.47 23.87
N TYR A 41 -4.02 21.57 23.15
CA TYR A 41 -2.69 21.60 23.78
C TYR A 41 -2.44 22.92 24.50
N HIS A 42 -2.82 24.05 23.89
CA HIS A 42 -2.72 25.36 24.51
C HIS A 42 -3.53 25.43 25.81
N GLU A 43 -4.77 24.95 25.78
CA GLU A 43 -5.62 24.83 26.98
C GLU A 43 -4.96 23.99 28.07
N PHE A 44 -4.37 22.84 27.72
CA PHE A 44 -3.63 22.02 28.69
C PHE A 44 -2.46 22.80 29.31
N LEU A 45 -1.64 23.45 28.50
CA LEU A 45 -0.47 24.19 29.00
C LEU A 45 -0.87 25.36 29.89
N THR A 46 -1.90 26.12 29.52
CA THR A 46 -2.34 27.28 30.30
C THR A 46 -3.06 26.87 31.58
N THR A 47 -3.94 25.87 31.52
CA THR A 47 -4.78 25.49 32.66
C THR A 47 -4.13 24.49 33.62
N LYS A 48 -3.30 23.57 33.12
CA LYS A 48 -2.69 22.50 33.94
C LYS A 48 -1.24 22.76 34.29
N ARG A 49 -0.49 23.43 33.41
CA ARG A 49 0.94 23.72 33.63
C ARG A 49 1.20 25.19 33.98
N GLY A 50 0.30 26.10 33.67
CA GLY A 50 0.47 27.53 33.91
C GLY A 50 1.56 28.17 33.04
N ILE A 51 1.92 27.56 31.92
CA ILE A 51 2.99 28.04 31.03
C ILE A 51 2.48 28.33 29.62
N PRO A 52 3.09 29.28 28.89
CA PRO A 52 2.81 29.49 27.49
C PRO A 52 3.49 28.44 26.60
N ILE A 53 2.97 28.27 25.38
CA ILE A 53 3.45 27.27 24.42
C ILE A 53 4.94 27.38 24.08
N VAL A 54 5.49 28.59 24.13
CA VAL A 54 6.90 28.85 23.82
C VAL A 54 7.87 28.42 24.93
N LEU A 55 7.37 28.17 26.13
CA LEU A 55 8.16 27.70 27.28
C LEU A 55 7.98 26.20 27.55
N ALA A 56 7.17 25.49 26.77
CA ALA A 56 6.97 24.07 27.00
C ALA A 56 8.24 23.26 26.72
N GLU A 57 8.56 22.36 27.65
CA GLU A 57 9.72 21.47 27.58
C GLU A 57 9.30 20.00 27.42
N ARG A 58 10.27 19.09 27.39
CA ARG A 58 10.02 17.66 27.18
C ARG A 58 9.08 17.07 28.25
N ASP A 59 9.18 17.52 29.49
CA ASP A 59 8.35 17.05 30.60
C ASP A 59 6.89 17.51 30.47
N ASP A 60 6.64 18.67 29.88
CA ASP A 60 5.28 19.15 29.58
C ASP A 60 4.63 18.34 28.48
N ILE A 61 5.43 17.88 27.51
CA ILE A 61 4.96 17.05 26.42
C ILE A 61 4.64 15.64 26.89
N ALA A 62 5.51 15.06 27.73
CA ALA A 62 5.24 13.77 28.35
C ALA A 62 3.93 13.83 29.16
N ALA A 63 3.75 14.87 29.98
CA ALA A 63 2.52 15.06 30.72
C ALA A 63 1.30 15.33 29.83
N TYR A 64 1.46 16.02 28.70
CA TYR A 64 0.36 16.16 27.74
C TYR A 64 0.02 14.82 27.07
N ALA A 65 1.02 14.01 26.74
CA ALA A 65 0.81 12.68 26.20
C ALA A 65 0.04 11.81 27.21
N ASP A 66 0.37 11.87 28.49
CA ASP A 66 -0.34 11.15 29.56
C ASP A 66 -1.76 11.70 29.75
N HIS A 67 -1.93 13.02 29.72
CA HIS A 67 -3.25 13.66 29.75
C HIS A 67 -4.15 13.18 28.59
N LEU A 68 -3.57 12.93 27.41
CA LEU A 68 -4.31 12.40 26.27
C LEU A 68 -4.83 10.97 26.48
N ASP A 69 -4.20 10.13 27.32
CA ASP A 69 -4.64 8.74 27.52
C ASP A 69 -6.03 8.63 28.17
N GLY A 70 -6.43 9.65 28.94
CA GLY A 70 -7.78 9.76 29.52
C GLY A 70 -8.79 10.53 28.66
N GLU A 71 -8.33 11.20 27.59
CA GLU A 71 -9.12 12.20 26.85
C GLU A 71 -9.44 11.78 25.42
N VAL A 72 -8.59 10.95 24.82
CA VAL A 72 -8.74 10.49 23.44
C VAL A 72 -8.46 9.00 23.35
N ALA A 73 -9.06 8.34 22.36
CA ALA A 73 -8.77 6.93 22.13
C ALA A 73 -7.28 6.72 21.78
N PRO A 74 -6.64 5.61 22.19
CA PRO A 74 -5.20 5.37 22.02
C PRO A 74 -4.71 5.53 20.58
N GLN A 75 -5.51 5.14 19.59
CA GLN A 75 -5.22 5.26 18.17
C GLN A 75 -5.24 6.72 17.63
N VAL A 76 -5.81 7.65 18.40
CA VAL A 76 -5.93 9.07 18.02
C VAL A 76 -4.79 9.91 18.60
N LYS A 77 -4.26 9.54 19.78
CA LYS A 77 -3.13 10.21 20.46
C LYS A 77 -1.93 10.48 19.54
N PRO A 78 -1.44 9.52 18.73
CA PRO A 78 -0.39 9.76 17.72
C PRO A 78 -0.62 10.97 16.81
N GLN A 79 -1.87 11.20 16.43
CA GLN A 79 -2.22 12.27 15.50
C GLN A 79 -2.22 13.64 16.17
N TYR A 80 -2.51 13.71 17.48
CA TYR A 80 -2.36 14.93 18.28
C TYR A 80 -0.88 15.31 18.38
N LEU A 81 -0.03 14.37 18.80
CA LEU A 81 1.41 14.59 18.92
C LEU A 81 2.06 14.97 17.57
N SER A 82 1.63 14.31 16.48
CA SER A 82 2.12 14.64 15.13
C SER A 82 1.74 16.06 14.69
N ALA A 83 0.55 16.53 15.04
CA ALA A 83 0.16 17.91 14.74
C ALA A 83 1.04 18.90 15.51
N LEU A 84 1.30 18.63 16.80
CA LEU A 84 2.16 19.49 17.63
C LEU A 84 3.60 19.51 17.13
N LYS A 85 4.11 18.41 16.58
CA LYS A 85 5.42 18.43 15.92
C LYS A 85 5.48 19.48 14.79
N VAL A 86 4.43 19.54 13.96
CA VAL A 86 4.33 20.51 12.85
C VAL A 86 4.25 21.94 13.40
N LEU A 87 3.53 22.13 14.52
CA LEU A 87 3.45 23.41 15.21
C LEU A 87 4.84 23.89 15.68
N TYR A 88 5.57 23.07 16.44
CA TYR A 88 6.89 23.46 16.94
C TYR A 88 7.91 23.65 15.82
N ALA A 89 7.85 22.85 14.74
CA ALA A 89 8.67 23.08 13.56
C ALA A 89 8.40 24.47 12.93
N PHE A 90 7.13 24.88 12.89
CA PHE A 90 6.75 26.22 12.45
C PHE A 90 7.28 27.31 13.40
N LEU A 91 7.14 27.13 14.71
CA LEU A 91 7.61 28.11 15.70
C LEU A 91 9.14 28.28 15.68
N ILE A 92 9.87 27.19 15.49
CA ILE A 92 11.33 27.20 15.33
C ILE A 92 11.72 27.95 14.04
N LYS A 93 11.08 27.62 12.91
CA LYS A 93 11.33 28.31 11.63
C LYS A 93 11.09 29.82 11.73
N LYS A 94 10.14 30.25 12.57
CA LYS A 94 9.82 31.65 12.83
C LYS A 94 10.74 32.33 13.85
N GLY A 95 11.66 31.59 14.48
CA GLY A 95 12.50 32.09 15.57
C GLY A 95 11.73 32.38 16.87
N ILE A 96 10.48 31.93 16.96
CA ILE A 96 9.61 32.11 18.13
C ILE A 96 10.00 31.13 19.23
N TYR A 97 10.35 29.89 18.85
CA TYR A 97 10.85 28.87 19.76
C TYR A 97 12.35 28.70 19.52
N LYS A 98 13.16 28.85 20.57
CA LYS A 98 14.64 28.87 20.48
C LYS A 98 15.30 27.51 20.79
N GLY A 99 14.53 26.49 21.16
CA GLY A 99 15.02 25.14 21.44
C GLY A 99 14.88 24.17 20.27
N GLU A 100 15.37 22.94 20.46
CA GLU A 100 15.08 21.81 19.55
C GLU A 100 13.60 21.44 19.57
N ASN A 101 13.09 20.83 18.50
CA ASN A 101 11.69 20.42 18.46
C ASN A 101 11.40 19.40 19.57
N PRO A 102 10.59 19.75 20.58
CA PRO A 102 10.47 18.92 21.76
C PRO A 102 9.60 17.67 21.51
N PHE A 103 8.95 17.58 20.33
CA PHE A 103 8.20 16.42 19.84
C PHE A 103 9.00 15.48 18.92
N GLU A 104 10.31 15.70 18.73
CA GLU A 104 11.11 14.88 17.80
C GLU A 104 11.33 13.44 18.29
N VAL A 105 11.42 13.23 19.61
CA VAL A 105 11.57 11.91 20.26
C VAL A 105 10.41 10.97 19.92
N TYR A 106 9.20 11.51 19.78
CA TYR A 106 8.02 10.72 19.46
C TYR A 106 8.03 10.18 18.03
N GLN A 107 8.88 10.66 17.11
CA GLN A 107 8.91 10.13 15.75
C GLN A 107 9.46 8.70 15.68
N LYS A 108 10.53 8.38 16.44
CA LYS A 108 11.06 7.01 16.53
C LYS A 108 10.05 6.06 17.18
N SER A 109 9.28 6.56 18.15
CA SER A 109 8.16 5.83 18.78
C SER A 109 6.98 5.66 17.83
N LEU A 110 6.62 6.67 17.02
CA LEU A 110 5.51 6.69 16.06
C LEU A 110 5.74 5.82 14.83
N ASP A 111 6.96 5.74 14.31
CA ASP A 111 7.32 4.80 13.24
C ASP A 111 7.19 3.34 13.72
N SER A 112 7.50 3.09 15.01
CA SER A 112 7.16 1.83 15.68
C SER A 112 5.68 1.74 16.07
N PHE A 113 4.96 2.85 16.31
CA PHE A 113 3.54 2.86 16.72
C PHE A 113 2.60 2.56 15.54
N ASP A 114 2.96 2.96 14.32
CA ASP A 114 2.30 2.52 13.07
C ASP A 114 2.46 1.01 12.86
N LEU A 115 3.53 0.40 13.39
CA LEU A 115 3.78 -1.05 13.39
C LEU A 115 3.20 -1.77 14.63
N VAL A 116 3.07 -1.08 15.76
CA VAL A 116 2.68 -1.62 17.07
C VAL A 116 1.17 -1.48 17.31
N ASN A 117 0.47 -0.51 16.70
CA ASN A 117 -1.00 -0.51 16.64
C ASN A 117 -1.56 -1.58 15.69
N ALA A 118 -0.73 -2.14 14.80
CA ALA A 118 -1.05 -3.38 14.12
C ALA A 118 -0.93 -4.61 15.05
N LYS A 119 -0.36 -4.46 16.26
CA LYS A 119 -0.17 -5.54 17.25
C LYS A 119 -0.95 -5.34 18.56
N HIS A 120 -1.30 -4.12 18.94
CA HIS A 120 -2.06 -3.79 20.16
C HIS A 120 -3.57 -3.71 19.96
N ASP A 121 -4.08 -4.24 18.86
CA ASP A 121 -5.39 -4.86 18.92
C ASP A 121 -5.19 -6.32 19.33
N ASN A 122 -5.04 -6.58 20.64
CA ASN A 122 -5.02 -7.95 21.18
C ASN A 122 -6.40 -8.65 21.02
N THR A 123 -7.29 -8.08 20.20
CA THR A 123 -8.47 -8.68 19.59
C THR A 123 -8.26 -9.08 18.11
N LEU A 124 -7.01 -9.25 17.65
CA LEU A 124 -6.69 -9.85 16.33
C LEU A 124 -7.22 -11.28 16.13
N ASN A 125 -7.76 -11.92 17.17
CA ASN A 125 -8.48 -13.19 17.06
C ASN A 125 -10.00 -13.05 16.86
N ARG A 126 -10.58 -11.84 16.81
CA ARG A 126 -12.04 -11.64 16.68
C ARG A 126 -12.50 -10.36 15.96
N ILE A 127 -11.76 -9.86 14.96
CA ILE A 127 -12.31 -8.84 14.05
C ILE A 127 -12.53 -9.49 12.68
N PRO A 128 -13.77 -9.89 12.36
CA PRO A 128 -14.06 -10.50 11.08
C PRO A 128 -13.97 -9.44 9.99
N GLN A 129 -13.92 -9.86 8.74
CA GLN A 129 -13.81 -9.09 7.48
C GLN A 129 -14.92 -8.02 7.26
N LYS A 130 -15.28 -7.25 8.29
CA LYS A 130 -16.65 -6.81 8.52
C LYS A 130 -17.01 -5.50 7.85
N ASP A 131 -16.07 -4.59 7.59
CA ASP A 131 -16.40 -3.24 7.11
C ASP A 131 -16.34 -3.08 5.58
N LYS A 132 -16.68 -4.15 4.85
CA LYS A 132 -16.86 -4.20 3.39
C LYS A 132 -18.32 -4.51 3.10
N PHE A 133 -18.89 -3.93 2.05
CA PHE A 133 -20.15 -4.41 1.46
C PHE A 133 -19.91 -5.62 0.56
N THR A 134 -20.86 -6.57 0.53
CA THR A 134 -20.92 -7.63 -0.49
C THR A 134 -21.46 -7.10 -1.81
N ASP A 135 -21.36 -7.89 -2.88
CA ASP A 135 -21.88 -7.49 -4.19
C ASP A 135 -23.41 -7.38 -4.16
N GLU A 136 -24.11 -8.29 -3.45
CA GLU A 136 -25.57 -8.26 -3.29
C GLU A 136 -26.04 -7.02 -2.49
N GLU A 137 -25.27 -6.62 -1.46
CA GLU A 137 -25.55 -5.41 -0.71
C GLU A 137 -25.36 -4.15 -1.56
N VAL A 138 -24.36 -4.16 -2.45
CA VAL A 138 -24.12 -3.06 -3.39
C VAL A 138 -25.25 -2.96 -4.41
N GLU A 139 -25.67 -4.07 -4.99
CA GLU A 139 -26.80 -4.12 -5.94
C GLU A 139 -28.09 -3.64 -5.28
N LEU A 140 -28.38 -4.12 -4.06
CA LEU A 140 -29.52 -3.66 -3.26
C LEU A 140 -29.47 -2.15 -3.01
N MET A 141 -28.29 -1.62 -2.70
CA MET A 141 -28.09 -0.18 -2.51
C MET A 141 -28.32 0.61 -3.80
N LEU A 142 -27.84 0.13 -4.95
CA LEU A 142 -28.05 0.79 -6.24
C LEU A 142 -29.53 0.78 -6.66
N ASP A 143 -30.27 -0.30 -6.40
CA ASP A 143 -31.71 -0.40 -6.67
C ASP A 143 -32.54 0.52 -5.74
N LYS A 144 -32.21 0.56 -4.44
CA LYS A 144 -32.99 1.32 -3.45
C LYS A 144 -32.65 2.80 -3.42
N ALA A 145 -31.45 3.23 -3.81
CA ALA A 145 -31.02 4.62 -3.72
C ALA A 145 -31.98 5.60 -4.43
N PRO A 146 -32.38 5.37 -5.70
CA PRO A 146 -33.34 6.25 -6.39
C PRO A 146 -34.72 6.31 -5.72
N LYS A 147 -35.15 5.23 -5.07
CA LYS A 147 -36.50 5.07 -4.50
C LYS A 147 -36.62 5.70 -3.10
N LEU A 148 -35.57 5.57 -2.28
CA LEU A 148 -35.61 5.95 -0.86
C LEU A 148 -35.05 7.34 -0.56
N MET A 149 -34.22 7.86 -1.44
CA MET A 149 -33.56 9.15 -1.29
C MET A 149 -33.85 9.92 -2.57
N GLN A 150 -34.68 10.96 -2.49
CA GLN A 150 -34.94 11.90 -3.60
C GLN A 150 -33.69 12.77 -3.89
N VAL A 151 -32.57 12.09 -4.10
CA VAL A 151 -31.21 12.60 -4.08
C VAL A 151 -30.45 11.88 -5.18
N PRO A 152 -30.60 12.31 -6.45
CA PRO A 152 -30.09 11.59 -7.61
C PRO A 152 -28.57 11.35 -7.57
N TYR A 153 -27.83 12.25 -6.93
CA TYR A 153 -26.37 12.11 -6.81
C TYR A 153 -25.95 10.90 -5.97
N LEU A 154 -26.80 10.41 -5.07
CA LEU A 154 -26.40 9.35 -4.15
C LEU A 154 -26.14 8.03 -4.87
N THR A 155 -27.00 7.66 -5.82
CA THR A 155 -26.79 6.47 -6.66
C THR A 155 -25.45 6.58 -7.41
N MET A 156 -25.15 7.76 -7.95
CA MET A 156 -23.87 7.99 -8.64
C MET A 156 -22.66 7.99 -7.70
N VAL A 157 -22.82 8.41 -6.43
CA VAL A 157 -21.75 8.28 -5.42
C VAL A 157 -21.43 6.82 -5.15
N ILE A 158 -22.46 5.96 -5.05
CA ILE A 158 -22.30 4.52 -4.83
C ILE A 158 -21.62 3.89 -6.04
N ASP A 159 -22.14 4.16 -7.25
CA ASP A 159 -21.58 3.67 -8.52
C ASP A 159 -20.11 4.11 -8.68
N ALA A 160 -19.77 5.36 -8.35
CA ALA A 160 -18.39 5.85 -8.38
C ALA A 160 -17.50 5.15 -7.34
N GLY A 161 -17.99 4.95 -6.12
CA GLY A 161 -17.25 4.23 -5.07
C GLY A 161 -16.94 2.79 -5.46
N VAL A 162 -17.90 2.12 -6.10
CA VAL A 162 -17.81 0.73 -6.54
C VAL A 162 -16.91 0.57 -7.77
N ASN A 163 -16.93 1.51 -8.72
CA ASN A 163 -16.15 1.38 -9.96
C ASN A 163 -14.71 1.91 -9.86
N SER A 164 -14.44 2.79 -8.90
CA SER A 164 -13.14 3.47 -8.82
C SER A 164 -12.44 3.39 -7.46
N GLY A 165 -13.18 3.12 -6.38
CA GLY A 165 -12.61 3.11 -5.03
C GLY A 165 -11.94 4.43 -4.60
N ILE A 166 -12.21 5.55 -5.27
CA ILE A 166 -11.59 6.83 -4.92
C ILE A 166 -12.12 7.36 -3.58
N ARG A 167 -11.34 8.19 -2.88
CA ARG A 167 -11.75 8.76 -1.58
C ARG A 167 -12.97 9.67 -1.76
N VAL A 168 -13.85 9.75 -0.76
CA VAL A 168 -15.04 10.62 -0.80
C VAL A 168 -14.71 12.09 -1.11
N LYS A 169 -13.58 12.61 -0.60
CA LYS A 169 -13.09 13.97 -0.90
C LYS A 169 -12.68 14.15 -2.37
N SER A 170 -12.26 13.08 -3.02
CA SER A 170 -11.98 13.06 -4.47
C SER A 170 -13.28 12.91 -5.26
N ILE A 171 -14.22 12.07 -4.81
CA ILE A 171 -15.58 11.98 -5.39
C ILE A 171 -16.21 13.37 -5.41
N SER A 172 -16.23 14.07 -4.28
CA SER A 172 -16.89 15.39 -4.16
C SER A 172 -16.29 16.48 -5.06
N LYS A 173 -15.07 16.29 -5.55
CA LYS A 173 -14.35 17.21 -6.45
C LYS A 173 -14.28 16.71 -7.89
N LEU A 174 -14.91 15.59 -8.21
CA LEU A 174 -14.84 14.98 -9.53
C LEU A 174 -15.55 15.85 -10.57
N THR A 175 -14.86 16.08 -11.67
CA THR A 175 -15.34 16.82 -12.84
C THR A 175 -15.16 15.96 -14.09
N LEU A 176 -15.98 16.19 -15.12
CA LEU A 176 -15.98 15.37 -16.33
C LEU A 176 -14.63 15.40 -17.07
N ASP A 177 -13.86 16.49 -16.99
CA ASP A 177 -12.51 16.60 -17.59
C ASP A 177 -11.45 15.69 -16.94
N LYS A 178 -11.74 15.13 -15.76
CA LYS A 178 -10.89 14.15 -15.09
C LYS A 178 -11.13 12.73 -15.58
N LEU A 179 -12.22 12.48 -16.30
CA LEU A 179 -12.51 11.20 -16.95
C LEU A 179 -11.82 11.23 -18.31
N ARG A 180 -10.71 10.49 -18.43
CA ARG A 180 -9.87 10.49 -19.63
C ARG A 180 -9.79 9.09 -20.21
N LYS A 181 -9.52 9.04 -21.51
CA LYS A 181 -9.14 7.81 -22.21
C LYS A 181 -7.64 7.86 -22.43
N ASP A 182 -6.98 6.72 -22.27
CA ASP A 182 -5.59 6.57 -22.65
C ASP A 182 -5.56 6.19 -24.13
N ASP A 183 -4.97 7.02 -24.99
CA ASP A 183 -5.04 6.84 -26.45
C ASP A 183 -4.28 5.59 -26.92
N THR A 184 -3.29 5.13 -26.14
CA THR A 184 -2.49 3.94 -26.46
C THR A 184 -3.22 2.65 -26.10
N THR A 185 -3.80 2.60 -24.90
CA THR A 185 -4.44 1.37 -24.39
C THR A 185 -5.95 1.33 -24.62
N GLY A 186 -6.57 2.46 -24.97
CA GLY A 186 -8.02 2.61 -25.06
C GLY A 186 -8.74 2.60 -23.71
N VAL A 187 -8.01 2.46 -22.59
CA VAL A 187 -8.60 2.31 -21.25
C VAL A 187 -9.02 3.67 -20.70
N PHE A 188 -10.23 3.74 -20.15
CA PHE A 188 -10.69 4.91 -19.41
C PHE A 188 -10.11 4.94 -17.99
N TYR A 189 -9.79 6.13 -17.51
CA TYR A 189 -9.27 6.34 -16.16
C TYR A 189 -9.73 7.68 -15.55
N ILE A 190 -9.78 7.72 -14.23
CA ILE A 190 -9.91 8.97 -13.45
C ILE A 190 -8.50 9.50 -13.16
N GLN A 191 -8.21 10.70 -13.64
CA GLN A 191 -6.98 11.42 -13.30
C GLN A 191 -7.18 12.20 -11.99
N LEU A 192 -6.57 11.70 -10.92
CA LEU A 192 -6.52 12.39 -9.64
C LEU A 192 -5.18 13.13 -9.51
N THR A 193 -5.24 14.42 -9.14
CA THR A 193 -4.05 15.18 -8.76
C THR A 193 -3.95 15.23 -7.24
N LYS A 194 -2.87 14.69 -6.69
CA LYS A 194 -2.49 14.97 -5.30
C LYS A 194 -1.57 16.17 -5.30
N GLY A 195 -2.02 17.26 -4.70
CA GLY A 195 -1.10 18.32 -4.28
C GLY A 195 -0.18 17.72 -3.21
N LEU A 196 1.08 17.47 -3.55
CA LEU A 196 2.14 17.48 -2.54
C LEU A 196 2.50 18.94 -2.33
N ILE A 197 2.69 19.30 -1.07
CA ILE A 197 3.24 20.61 -0.72
C ILE A 197 4.69 20.61 -1.18
N ALA A 198 5.01 21.61 -2.00
CA ALA A 198 6.36 22.06 -2.23
C ALA A 198 6.85 22.75 -0.94
N GLU A 199 8.01 22.35 -0.43
CA GLU A 199 8.92 23.35 0.11
C GLU A 199 9.27 24.28 -1.04
N GLU A 200 9.33 25.58 -0.75
CA GLU A 200 9.26 26.80 -1.59
C GLU A 200 9.64 26.80 -3.09
N ASN A 201 10.18 25.75 -3.72
CA ASN A 201 10.53 25.73 -5.15
C ASN A 201 10.29 24.41 -5.92
N ASP A 202 9.59 23.39 -5.40
CA ASP A 202 9.36 22.15 -6.20
C ASP A 202 7.97 21.52 -5.97
N THR A 203 6.97 21.93 -6.76
CA THR A 203 5.66 21.28 -6.81
C THR A 203 5.73 19.94 -7.55
N LYS A 204 6.20 18.89 -6.88
CA LYS A 204 6.04 17.52 -7.38
C LYS A 204 4.58 17.08 -7.24
N THR A 205 3.77 17.38 -8.23
CA THR A 205 2.38 16.93 -8.29
C THR A 205 2.33 15.43 -8.60
N ARG A 206 2.08 14.58 -7.61
CA ARG A 206 1.88 13.14 -7.88
C ARG A 206 0.50 12.93 -8.45
N SER A 207 0.44 12.67 -9.74
CA SER A 207 -0.79 12.32 -10.44
C SER A 207 -1.06 10.80 -10.27
N GLN A 208 -2.32 10.44 -10.02
CA GLN A 208 -2.77 9.07 -9.82
C GLN A 208 -3.85 8.78 -10.85
N ARG A 209 -3.66 7.73 -11.65
CA ARG A 209 -4.64 7.24 -12.62
C ARG A 209 -5.36 6.03 -12.04
N VAL A 210 -6.69 6.05 -12.08
CA VAL A 210 -7.53 4.95 -11.60
C VAL A 210 -8.34 4.42 -12.78
N PRO A 211 -8.04 3.21 -13.30
CA PRO A 211 -8.80 2.61 -14.39
C PRO A 211 -10.28 2.46 -14.02
N ILE A 212 -11.16 2.76 -14.96
CA ILE A 212 -12.61 2.66 -14.80
C ILE A 212 -13.26 2.06 -16.06
N PRO A 213 -14.39 1.35 -15.92
CA PRO A 213 -15.11 0.83 -17.08
C PRO A 213 -15.68 1.94 -17.97
N GLU A 214 -15.72 1.70 -19.29
CA GLU A 214 -16.35 2.62 -20.24
C GLU A 214 -17.85 2.81 -19.94
N THR A 215 -18.55 1.73 -19.59
CA THR A 215 -19.97 1.80 -19.20
C THR A 215 -20.20 2.72 -18.00
N PHE A 216 -19.24 2.84 -17.08
CA PHE A 216 -19.32 3.80 -15.97
C PHE A 216 -19.15 5.25 -16.45
N VAL A 217 -18.25 5.49 -17.42
CA VAL A 217 -18.06 6.81 -18.05
C VAL A 217 -19.30 7.28 -18.80
N GLU A 218 -20.01 6.36 -19.46
CA GLU A 218 -21.28 6.68 -20.13
C GLU A 218 -22.36 7.04 -19.10
N ARG A 219 -22.52 6.23 -18.04
CA ARG A 219 -23.52 6.48 -16.99
C ARG A 219 -23.29 7.81 -16.27
N ILE A 220 -22.05 8.17 -15.95
CA ILE A 220 -21.73 9.41 -15.24
C ILE A 220 -21.95 10.64 -16.15
N LYS A 221 -21.64 10.56 -17.45
CA LYS A 221 -21.95 11.61 -18.42
C LYS A 221 -23.45 11.82 -18.57
N ALA A 222 -24.20 10.74 -18.80
CA ALA A 222 -25.67 10.78 -18.91
C ALA A 222 -26.35 11.27 -17.62
N PHE A 223 -25.76 10.99 -16.45
CA PHE A 223 -26.23 11.52 -15.18
C PHE A 223 -26.04 13.04 -15.08
N VAL A 224 -24.86 13.56 -15.42
CA VAL A 224 -24.59 15.00 -15.40
C VAL A 224 -25.49 15.75 -16.37
N GLU A 225 -25.66 15.23 -17.58
CA GLU A 225 -26.53 15.82 -18.59
C GLU A 225 -27.99 15.89 -18.12
N ARG A 226 -28.58 14.76 -17.68
CA ARG A 226 -29.95 14.72 -17.17
C ARG A 226 -30.15 15.66 -15.99
N ARG A 227 -29.22 15.67 -15.03
CA ARG A 227 -29.25 16.58 -13.88
C ARG A 227 -29.24 18.04 -14.31
N ASN A 228 -28.37 18.42 -15.24
CA ASN A 228 -28.29 19.79 -15.74
C ASN A 228 -29.58 20.20 -16.46
N GLN A 229 -30.18 19.30 -17.26
CA GLN A 229 -31.49 19.53 -17.88
C GLN A 229 -32.60 19.74 -16.83
N THR A 230 -32.61 18.95 -15.75
CA THR A 230 -33.55 19.13 -14.63
C THR A 230 -33.35 20.50 -13.96
N PHE A 231 -32.12 20.91 -13.69
CA PHE A 231 -31.84 22.21 -13.10
C PHE A 231 -32.33 23.37 -13.96
N VAL A 232 -32.16 23.31 -15.29
CA VAL A 232 -32.71 24.31 -16.20
C VAL A 232 -34.24 24.36 -16.11
N LYS A 233 -34.91 23.19 -16.11
CA LYS A 233 -36.38 23.12 -15.98
C LYS A 233 -36.90 23.67 -14.65
N GLU A 234 -36.14 23.49 -13.58
CA GLU A 234 -36.48 23.96 -12.23
C GLU A 234 -36.00 25.40 -11.95
N GLY A 235 -35.40 26.09 -12.93
CA GLY A 235 -34.91 27.47 -12.77
C GLY A 235 -33.65 27.59 -11.89
N VAL A 236 -32.90 26.51 -11.69
CA VAL A 236 -31.66 26.48 -10.91
C VAL A 236 -30.48 26.88 -11.82
N THR A 237 -29.92 28.07 -11.58
CA THR A 237 -28.75 28.55 -12.33
C THR A 237 -27.45 27.96 -11.78
N ILE A 238 -26.70 27.24 -12.63
CA ILE A 238 -25.37 26.72 -12.30
C ILE A 238 -24.31 27.63 -12.93
N PRO A 239 -23.35 28.15 -12.15
CA PRO A 239 -22.18 28.84 -12.69
C PRO A 239 -21.43 27.98 -13.70
N SER A 240 -20.89 28.58 -14.77
CA SER A 240 -20.15 27.88 -15.84
C SER A 240 -19.06 26.94 -15.28
N ASP A 241 -18.31 27.42 -14.29
CA ASP A 241 -17.24 26.68 -13.62
C ASP A 241 -17.70 25.38 -12.91
N TRP A 242 -19.01 25.26 -12.65
CA TRP A 242 -19.59 24.13 -11.92
C TRP A 242 -20.39 23.20 -12.83
N GLN A 243 -20.67 23.57 -14.08
CA GLN A 243 -21.44 22.75 -15.01
C GLN A 243 -20.80 21.38 -15.25
N GLY A 244 -19.46 21.33 -15.31
CA GLY A 244 -18.67 20.11 -15.47
C GLY A 244 -18.49 19.29 -14.18
N ARG A 245 -18.97 19.75 -13.02
CA ARG A 245 -18.88 19.00 -11.75
C ARG A 245 -19.88 17.85 -11.73
N VAL A 246 -19.43 16.67 -11.32
CA VAL A 246 -20.29 15.49 -11.25
C VAL A 246 -21.25 15.57 -10.06
N PHE A 247 -20.79 16.03 -8.89
CA PHE A 247 -21.58 15.98 -7.66
C PHE A 247 -21.99 17.38 -7.19
N LEU A 248 -23.26 17.71 -7.45
CA LEU A 248 -23.92 18.93 -6.99
C LEU A 248 -25.12 18.56 -6.12
N SER A 249 -25.47 19.44 -5.18
CA SER A 249 -26.72 19.36 -4.41
C SER A 249 -27.93 19.63 -5.29
N ASN A 250 -29.14 19.33 -4.81
CA ASN A 250 -30.39 19.63 -5.52
C ASN A 250 -30.58 21.15 -5.78
N ARG A 251 -29.78 22.02 -5.15
CA ARG A 251 -29.77 23.47 -5.38
C ARG A 251 -28.63 23.93 -6.31
N GLY A 252 -27.93 23.01 -6.97
CA GLY A 252 -26.83 23.33 -7.89
C GLY A 252 -25.48 23.68 -7.23
N HIS A 253 -25.39 23.70 -5.90
CA HIS A 253 -24.12 23.96 -5.21
C HIS A 253 -23.21 22.71 -5.12
N PRO A 254 -21.88 22.86 -5.16
CA PRO A 254 -20.93 21.76 -4.99
C PRO A 254 -21.11 21.04 -3.66
N LEU A 255 -21.08 19.71 -3.70
CA LEU A 255 -21.11 18.89 -2.50
C LEU A 255 -19.71 18.77 -1.89
N ASP A 256 -19.65 18.80 -0.56
CA ASP A 256 -18.47 18.39 0.18
C ASP A 256 -18.55 16.91 0.58
N GLY A 257 -17.41 16.33 0.96
CA GLY A 257 -17.34 14.91 1.32
C GLY A 257 -18.06 14.55 2.62
N GLU A 258 -18.25 15.49 3.54
CA GLU A 258 -18.95 15.31 4.82
C GLU A 258 -20.46 15.22 4.59
N SER A 259 -21.02 16.13 3.78
CA SER A 259 -22.40 16.11 3.30
C SER A 259 -22.75 14.79 2.59
N ILE A 260 -21.87 14.33 1.69
CA ILE A 260 -22.03 13.04 1.01
C ILE A 260 -22.00 11.89 2.03
N SER A 261 -21.04 11.89 2.95
CA SER A 261 -20.89 10.82 3.96
C SER A 261 -22.10 10.76 4.89
N HIS A 262 -22.62 11.92 5.32
CA HIS A 262 -23.79 12.01 6.17
C HIS A 262 -25.04 11.48 5.46
N LYS A 263 -25.26 11.88 4.19
CA LYS A 263 -26.38 11.40 3.38
C LYS A 263 -26.29 9.91 3.07
N PHE A 264 -25.10 9.41 2.76
CA PHE A 264 -24.85 7.98 2.61
C PHE A 264 -25.16 7.21 3.91
N THR A 265 -24.75 7.75 5.07
CA THR A 265 -25.05 7.13 6.37
C THR A 265 -26.55 7.08 6.64
N GLN A 266 -27.29 8.16 6.35
CA GLN A 266 -28.76 8.17 6.45
C GLN A 266 -29.39 7.14 5.53
N PHE A 267 -28.86 6.97 4.32
CA PHE A 267 -29.34 6.02 3.34
C PHE A 267 -29.11 4.57 3.76
N ILE A 268 -27.89 4.17 4.13
CA ILE A 268 -27.61 2.78 4.52
C ILE A 268 -28.45 2.37 5.72
N ARG A 269 -28.78 3.30 6.63
CA ARG A 269 -29.67 3.07 7.78
C ARG A 269 -31.12 2.74 7.39
N LYS A 270 -31.56 3.12 6.18
CA LYS A 270 -32.87 2.76 5.62
C LYS A 270 -32.83 1.46 4.82
N VAL A 271 -31.66 1.03 4.37
CA VAL A 271 -31.49 -0.13 3.48
C VAL A 271 -31.07 -1.38 4.24
N LEU A 272 -30.19 -1.22 5.23
CA LEU A 272 -29.55 -2.29 5.98
C LEU A 272 -29.92 -2.23 7.46
N PRO A 273 -29.96 -3.39 8.15
CA PRO A 273 -30.20 -3.46 9.59
C PRO A 273 -29.19 -2.65 10.42
N GLN A 274 -29.64 -1.98 11.49
CA GLN A 274 -28.79 -1.11 12.31
C GLN A 274 -27.69 -1.87 13.07
N ASP A 275 -28.03 -3.05 13.58
CA ASP A 275 -27.13 -3.99 14.23
C ASP A 275 -26.00 -4.40 13.28
N MET A 276 -26.34 -4.69 12.02
CA MET A 276 -25.36 -4.98 10.97
C MET A 276 -24.44 -3.79 10.72
N ILE A 277 -24.98 -2.59 10.51
CA ILE A 277 -24.19 -1.36 10.28
C ILE A 277 -23.23 -1.10 11.44
N ARG A 278 -23.69 -1.24 12.69
CA ARG A 278 -22.86 -1.01 13.89
C ARG A 278 -21.79 -2.08 14.07
N ALA A 279 -22.17 -3.35 13.98
CA ALA A 279 -21.26 -4.48 14.13
C ALA A 279 -20.14 -4.46 13.08
N ARG A 280 -20.46 -3.95 11.88
CA ARG A 280 -19.56 -3.87 10.73
C ARG A 280 -18.94 -2.49 10.52
N LYS A 281 -19.33 -1.48 11.29
CA LYS A 281 -18.90 -0.09 11.14
C LYS A 281 -19.02 0.41 9.69
N LEU A 282 -20.12 0.04 9.01
CA LEU A 282 -20.32 0.35 7.60
C LEU A 282 -20.42 1.86 7.38
N SER A 283 -19.66 2.35 6.39
CA SER A 283 -19.62 3.76 6.02
C SER A 283 -19.31 3.91 4.53
N ILE A 284 -19.24 5.13 4.02
CA ILE A 284 -18.85 5.35 2.62
C ILE A 284 -17.44 4.82 2.30
N HIS A 285 -16.56 4.74 3.31
CA HIS A 285 -15.22 4.17 3.14
C HIS A 285 -15.25 2.65 2.95
N SER A 286 -16.33 1.99 3.39
CA SER A 286 -16.56 0.57 3.15
C SER A 286 -16.73 0.27 1.65
N LEU A 287 -17.27 1.18 0.83
CA LEU A 287 -17.34 1.02 -0.62
C LEU A 287 -15.93 0.91 -1.24
N ARG A 288 -15.00 1.75 -0.77
CA ARG A 288 -13.60 1.71 -1.22
C ARG A 288 -12.91 0.41 -0.80
N LYS A 289 -13.22 -0.11 0.39
CA LYS A 289 -12.71 -1.41 0.85
C LYS A 289 -13.28 -2.56 0.03
N SER A 290 -14.57 -2.51 -0.29
CA SER A 290 -15.22 -3.47 -1.20
C SER A 290 -14.57 -3.46 -2.58
N PHE A 291 -14.36 -2.28 -3.17
CA PHE A 291 -13.66 -2.16 -4.46
C PHE A 291 -12.29 -2.84 -4.41
N ALA A 292 -11.50 -2.52 -3.38
CA ALA A 292 -10.15 -3.06 -3.24
C ALA A 292 -10.16 -4.59 -3.04
N SER A 293 -11.09 -5.10 -2.24
CA SER A 293 -11.27 -6.54 -2.02
C SER A 293 -11.73 -7.26 -3.28
N ARG A 294 -12.64 -6.65 -4.06
CA ARG A 294 -13.12 -7.20 -5.32
C ARG A 294 -12.02 -7.24 -6.37
N LYS A 295 -11.21 -6.19 -6.48
CA LYS A 295 -10.06 -6.18 -7.39
C LYS A 295 -9.04 -7.27 -7.06
N LEU A 296 -8.78 -7.55 -5.79
CA LEU A 296 -7.94 -8.70 -5.43
C LEU A 296 -8.57 -10.03 -5.85
N LYS A 297 -9.89 -10.20 -5.67
CA LYS A 297 -10.60 -11.41 -6.13
C LYS A 297 -10.61 -11.55 -7.66
N GLU A 298 -10.57 -10.44 -8.39
CA GLU A 298 -10.40 -10.40 -9.85
C GLU A 298 -8.95 -10.69 -10.29
N GLY A 299 -8.04 -11.03 -9.36
CA GLY A 299 -6.65 -11.39 -9.67
C GLY A 299 -5.67 -10.22 -9.68
N PHE A 300 -6.12 -8.98 -9.42
CA PHE A 300 -5.19 -7.85 -9.33
C PHE A 300 -4.27 -8.01 -8.11
N THR A 301 -3.03 -7.60 -8.27
CA THR A 301 -2.05 -7.71 -7.20
C THR A 301 -2.23 -6.59 -6.19
N LEU A 302 -1.79 -6.84 -4.95
CA LEU A 302 -1.81 -5.84 -3.89
C LEU A 302 -1.11 -4.53 -4.30
N HIS A 303 -0.03 -4.62 -5.08
CA HIS A 303 0.68 -3.44 -5.57
C HIS A 303 -0.17 -2.63 -6.56
N GLU A 304 -0.83 -3.29 -7.51
CA GLU A 304 -1.72 -2.64 -8.48
C GLU A 304 -2.91 -1.99 -7.78
N VAL A 305 -3.58 -2.71 -6.87
CA VAL A 305 -4.67 -2.16 -6.06
C VAL A 305 -4.18 -0.98 -5.20
N SER A 306 -3.01 -1.08 -4.58
CA SER A 306 -2.39 0.02 -3.81
C SER A 306 -2.15 1.26 -4.67
N LYS A 307 -1.70 1.09 -5.91
CA LYS A 307 -1.47 2.17 -6.88
C LYS A 307 -2.79 2.81 -7.32
N MET A 308 -3.81 2.00 -7.62
CA MET A 308 -5.17 2.46 -7.96
C MET A 308 -5.83 3.23 -6.82
N LEU A 309 -5.62 2.79 -5.57
CA LEU A 309 -6.14 3.47 -4.38
C LEU A 309 -5.29 4.71 -4.01
N GLY A 310 -4.03 4.76 -4.45
CA GLY A 310 -3.09 5.83 -4.13
C GLY A 310 -2.68 5.79 -2.68
N HIS A 311 -2.27 4.63 -2.19
CA HIS A 311 -1.57 4.52 -0.91
C HIS A 311 -0.08 4.81 -1.12
N THR A 312 0.53 5.54 -0.18
CA THR A 312 1.95 5.90 -0.23
C THR A 312 2.85 4.76 0.21
N LYS A 313 2.35 3.88 1.09
CA LYS A 313 3.01 2.66 1.55
C LYS A 313 2.11 1.45 1.25
N ILE A 314 2.70 0.34 0.83
CA ILE A 314 1.97 -0.93 0.57
C ILE A 314 1.43 -1.51 1.89
N THR A 315 2.14 -1.31 3.01
CA THR A 315 1.68 -1.69 4.36
C THR A 315 0.33 -1.09 4.71
N THR A 316 0.04 0.13 4.25
CA THR A 316 -1.28 0.76 4.39
C THR A 316 -2.35 -0.03 3.65
N THR A 317 -2.05 -0.64 2.49
CA THR A 317 -3.00 -1.47 1.73
C THR A 317 -3.25 -2.82 2.40
N ILE A 318 -2.21 -3.46 2.95
CA ILE A 318 -2.32 -4.72 3.71
C ILE A 318 -3.21 -4.52 4.95
N LEU A 319 -2.89 -3.51 5.77
CA LEU A 319 -3.65 -3.17 6.97
C LEU A 319 -5.09 -2.73 6.63
N TYR A 320 -5.29 -2.05 5.50
CA TYR A 320 -6.60 -1.56 5.07
C TYR A 320 -7.51 -2.66 4.56
N LEU A 321 -6.95 -3.71 3.95
CA LEU A 321 -7.71 -4.82 3.38
C LEU A 321 -7.98 -5.95 4.37
N GLN A 322 -7.29 -5.96 5.53
CA GLN A 322 -7.36 -7.00 6.55
C GLN A 322 -7.24 -8.39 5.93
N LEU A 323 -6.33 -8.54 4.97
CA LEU A 323 -6.10 -9.81 4.30
C LEU A 323 -5.53 -10.78 5.33
N ASN A 324 -6.06 -12.00 5.35
CA ASN A 324 -5.39 -13.07 6.09
C ASN A 324 -4.06 -13.41 5.37
N GLU A 325 -3.10 -13.97 6.10
CA GLU A 325 -1.78 -14.32 5.56
C GLU A 325 -1.88 -15.21 4.31
N GLN A 326 -2.90 -16.08 4.27
CA GLN A 326 -3.20 -16.98 3.16
C GLN A 326 -3.61 -16.23 1.87
N GLU A 327 -4.50 -15.25 1.94
CA GLU A 327 -4.94 -14.44 0.78
C GLU A 327 -3.79 -13.63 0.17
N VAL A 328 -2.82 -13.20 0.99
CA VAL A 328 -1.61 -12.52 0.52
C VAL A 328 -0.68 -13.51 -0.19
N LEU A 329 -0.50 -14.70 0.39
CA LEU A 329 0.34 -15.76 -0.17
C LEU A 329 -0.26 -16.32 -1.47
N ASP A 330 -1.57 -16.51 -1.53
CA ASP A 330 -2.29 -17.00 -2.71
C ASP A 330 -2.16 -16.01 -3.87
N ALA A 331 -2.39 -14.71 -3.64
CA ALA A 331 -2.21 -13.68 -4.65
C ALA A 331 -0.75 -13.52 -5.11
N TYR A 332 0.22 -13.76 -4.22
CA TYR A 332 1.64 -13.80 -4.59
C TYR A 332 2.00 -15.05 -5.40
N ALA A 333 1.46 -16.21 -5.02
CA ALA A 333 1.68 -17.49 -5.66
C ALA A 333 1.07 -17.53 -7.06
N GLU A 334 -0.12 -16.95 -7.25
CA GLU A 334 -0.82 -16.89 -8.54
C GLU A 334 -0.04 -16.05 -9.56
N LYS A 335 0.57 -14.92 -9.14
CA LYS A 335 1.45 -14.11 -10.00
C LYS A 335 2.76 -14.81 -10.34
N GLN A 336 3.35 -15.55 -9.38
CA GLN A 336 4.51 -16.39 -9.66
C GLN A 336 4.16 -17.45 -10.70
N LYS A 337 2.97 -18.04 -10.57
CA LYS A 337 2.44 -19.05 -11.48
C LYS A 337 2.19 -18.49 -12.88
N GLU A 338 1.54 -17.34 -13.01
CA GLU A 338 1.25 -16.66 -14.28
C GLU A 338 2.54 -16.22 -15.00
N LYS A 339 3.49 -15.59 -14.28
CA LYS A 339 4.81 -15.27 -14.84
C LYS A 339 5.62 -16.51 -15.22
N SER A 340 5.51 -17.58 -14.45
CA SER A 340 6.18 -18.85 -14.77
C SER A 340 5.52 -19.55 -15.96
N LEU A 341 4.20 -19.45 -16.13
CA LEU A 341 3.46 -20.01 -17.25
C LEU A 341 3.71 -19.24 -18.54
N ASP A 342 3.71 -17.90 -18.50
CA ASP A 342 4.08 -17.05 -19.65
C ASP A 342 5.53 -17.33 -20.07
N PHE A 343 6.45 -17.44 -19.11
CA PHE A 343 7.84 -17.78 -19.39
C PHE A 343 8.00 -19.21 -19.95
N LEU A 344 7.25 -20.18 -19.43
CA LEU A 344 7.27 -21.56 -19.93
C LEU A 344 6.63 -21.68 -21.32
N ALA A 345 5.56 -20.94 -21.58
CA ALA A 345 4.91 -20.87 -22.89
C ALA A 345 5.80 -20.17 -23.92
N GLU A 346 6.48 -19.08 -23.54
CA GLU A 346 7.52 -18.44 -24.38
C GLU A 346 8.70 -19.39 -24.64
N ILE A 347 9.11 -20.19 -23.64
CA ILE A 347 10.16 -21.21 -23.80
C ILE A 347 9.71 -22.37 -24.68
N GLU A 348 8.48 -22.85 -24.55
CA GLU A 348 7.93 -23.92 -25.38
C GLU A 348 7.73 -23.46 -26.83
N ALA A 349 7.17 -22.26 -27.02
CA ALA A 349 7.07 -21.62 -28.33
C ALA A 349 8.45 -21.39 -28.96
N ALA A 350 9.46 -20.98 -28.16
CA ALA A 350 10.85 -20.83 -28.59
C ALA A 350 11.56 -22.18 -28.86
N LYS A 351 11.14 -23.27 -28.19
CA LYS A 351 11.64 -24.63 -28.42
C LYS A 351 11.04 -25.25 -29.69
N GLU A 352 9.78 -24.97 -29.99
CA GLU A 352 9.11 -25.43 -31.21
C GLU A 352 9.60 -24.67 -32.45
N THR A 353 9.85 -23.36 -32.34
CA THR A 353 10.52 -22.60 -33.42
C THR A 353 11.99 -23.01 -33.61
N ARG A 354 12.69 -23.47 -32.57
CA ARG A 354 14.10 -23.94 -32.66
C ARG A 354 14.31 -25.37 -33.18
N LYS A 355 13.27 -26.19 -33.34
CA LYS A 355 13.41 -27.55 -33.91
C LYS A 355 13.53 -27.57 -35.44
N THR A 356 13.47 -26.41 -36.08
CA THR A 356 13.66 -26.25 -37.52
C THR A 356 14.79 -25.23 -37.75
N GLN A 357 16.05 -25.70 -37.74
CA GLN A 357 17.09 -25.44 -38.76
C GLN A 357 18.53 -25.69 -38.26
N VAL A 358 19.20 -26.60 -38.99
CA VAL A 358 20.66 -26.86 -39.18
C VAL A 358 21.46 -27.42 -37.98
N SER A 359 22.15 -28.55 -38.22
CA SER A 359 22.93 -29.26 -37.21
C SER A 359 24.30 -28.61 -36.95
N GLU A 360 24.66 -28.46 -35.69
CA GLU A 360 25.92 -27.85 -35.20
C GLU A 360 27.18 -28.48 -35.84
N SER A 361 27.11 -29.77 -36.13
CA SER A 361 28.18 -30.55 -36.79
C SER A 361 28.45 -30.13 -38.23
N GLU A 362 27.44 -29.67 -38.98
CA GLU A 362 27.61 -29.26 -40.38
C GLU A 362 28.30 -27.89 -40.46
N ILE A 363 27.98 -26.98 -39.54
CA ILE A 363 28.56 -25.62 -39.51
C ILE A 363 30.04 -25.67 -39.15
N ILE A 364 30.42 -26.52 -38.17
CA ILE A 364 31.83 -26.70 -37.79
C ILE A 364 32.66 -27.29 -38.95
N ALA A 365 32.08 -28.20 -39.73
CA ALA A 365 32.76 -28.76 -40.90
C ALA A 365 32.99 -27.70 -41.99
N GLN A 366 32.01 -26.84 -42.26
CA GLN A 366 32.11 -25.75 -43.23
C GLN A 366 33.12 -24.67 -42.80
N GLU A 367 33.18 -24.33 -41.50
CA GLU A 367 34.15 -23.35 -41.00
C GLU A 367 35.59 -23.81 -41.24
N LYS A 368 35.86 -25.10 -41.08
CA LYS A 368 37.20 -25.67 -41.27
C LYS A 368 37.66 -25.63 -42.74
N VAL A 369 36.71 -25.74 -43.68
CA VAL A 369 36.99 -25.58 -45.12
C VAL A 369 37.42 -24.14 -45.40
N ILE A 370 36.65 -23.17 -44.91
CA ILE A 370 36.95 -21.74 -45.11
C ILE A 370 38.29 -21.34 -44.46
N ASP A 371 38.59 -21.83 -43.25
CA ASP A 371 39.86 -21.56 -42.58
C ASP A 371 41.05 -22.10 -43.39
N THR A 372 40.89 -23.24 -44.07
CA THR A 372 41.94 -23.80 -44.92
C THR A 372 42.18 -22.92 -46.15
N GLU A 373 41.10 -22.50 -46.82
CA GLU A 373 41.16 -21.65 -48.01
C GLU A 373 41.72 -20.25 -47.69
N MET A 374 41.36 -19.67 -46.54
CA MET A 374 41.93 -18.42 -46.05
C MET A 374 43.46 -18.50 -45.87
N MET A 375 43.97 -19.62 -45.35
CA MET A 375 45.41 -19.81 -45.15
C MET A 375 46.16 -19.94 -46.48
N GLU A 376 45.56 -20.56 -47.49
CA GLU A 376 46.12 -20.62 -48.84
C GLU A 376 46.19 -19.22 -49.47
N VAL A 377 45.12 -18.43 -49.38
CA VAL A 377 45.08 -17.05 -49.89
C VAL A 377 46.11 -16.16 -49.17
N LEU A 378 46.24 -16.30 -47.84
CA LEU A 378 47.26 -15.61 -47.06
C LEU A 378 48.69 -16.00 -47.47
N ALA A 379 48.93 -17.28 -47.76
CA ALA A 379 50.23 -17.72 -48.28
C ALA A 379 50.51 -17.14 -49.68
N MET A 380 49.51 -17.08 -50.56
CA MET A 380 49.63 -16.45 -51.88
C MET A 380 49.92 -14.94 -51.81
N LEU A 381 49.41 -14.25 -50.78
CA LEU A 381 49.68 -12.83 -50.52
C LEU A 381 51.14 -12.54 -50.10
N LEU A 382 51.90 -13.54 -49.70
CA LEU A 382 53.33 -13.39 -49.38
C LEU A 382 54.21 -13.31 -50.63
N ASP A 383 53.79 -13.88 -51.76
CA ASP A 383 54.49 -13.73 -53.05
C ASP A 383 54.13 -12.37 -53.68
N LYS A 384 55.15 -11.52 -53.88
CA LYS A 384 54.99 -10.17 -54.43
C LYS A 384 54.60 -10.14 -55.92
N ARG A 385 54.65 -11.28 -56.61
CA ARG A 385 54.26 -11.41 -58.03
C ARG A 385 52.75 -11.58 -58.23
N ASN A 386 52.02 -11.92 -57.17
CA ASN A 386 50.57 -12.13 -57.25
C ASN A 386 49.80 -10.81 -57.14
N ASP A 387 48.62 -10.77 -57.75
CA ASP A 387 47.69 -9.65 -57.66
C ASP A 387 47.16 -9.52 -56.22
N ARG A 388 47.84 -8.68 -55.44
CA ARG A 388 47.55 -8.47 -54.02
C ARG A 388 46.17 -7.87 -53.82
N GLU A 389 45.70 -7.03 -54.72
CA GLU A 389 44.41 -6.36 -54.57
C GLU A 389 43.27 -7.36 -54.72
N ARG A 390 43.35 -8.22 -55.75
CA ARG A 390 42.39 -9.31 -55.96
C ARG A 390 42.38 -10.33 -54.82
N LEU A 391 43.55 -10.73 -54.32
CA LEU A 391 43.66 -11.67 -53.21
C LEU A 391 43.15 -11.08 -51.88
N MET A 392 43.36 -9.78 -51.64
CA MET A 392 42.82 -9.09 -50.46
C MET A 392 41.29 -8.91 -50.50
N ILE A 393 40.69 -8.82 -51.69
CA ILE A 393 39.22 -8.84 -51.84
C ILE A 393 38.70 -10.23 -51.52
N HIS A 394 39.33 -11.28 -52.06
CA HIS A 394 38.91 -12.66 -51.82
C HIS A 394 39.04 -13.07 -50.34
N LEU A 395 40.15 -12.69 -49.69
CA LEU A 395 40.32 -12.94 -48.25
C LEU A 395 39.24 -12.27 -47.40
N ARG A 396 38.79 -11.07 -47.79
CA ARG A 396 37.69 -10.37 -47.10
C ARG A 396 36.36 -11.10 -47.25
N GLN A 397 36.07 -11.64 -48.44
CA GLN A 397 34.87 -12.45 -48.66
C GLN A 397 34.87 -13.70 -47.77
N LEU A 398 35.98 -14.44 -47.69
CA LEU A 398 36.10 -15.62 -46.84
C LEU A 398 35.94 -15.31 -45.34
N ILE A 399 36.48 -14.18 -44.87
CA ILE A 399 36.30 -13.71 -43.48
C ILE A 399 34.83 -13.42 -43.19
N GLU A 400 34.13 -12.78 -44.13
CA GLU A 400 32.73 -12.43 -43.97
C GLU A 400 31.84 -13.69 -43.98
N GLU A 401 32.07 -14.60 -44.91
CA GLU A 401 31.40 -15.91 -44.97
C GLU A 401 31.59 -16.71 -43.68
N ARG A 402 32.83 -16.77 -43.16
CA ARG A 402 33.13 -17.41 -41.87
C ARG A 402 32.38 -16.75 -40.72
N SER A 403 32.31 -15.42 -40.70
CA SER A 403 31.64 -14.67 -39.63
C SER A 403 30.13 -14.93 -39.60
N VAL A 404 29.50 -15.06 -40.77
CA VAL A 404 28.08 -15.37 -40.92
C VAL A 404 27.77 -16.79 -40.48
N LEU A 405 28.64 -17.76 -40.84
CA LEU A 405 28.55 -19.15 -40.36
C LEU A 405 28.68 -19.25 -38.84
N ARG A 406 29.64 -18.54 -38.24
CA ARG A 406 29.83 -18.52 -36.78
C ARG A 406 28.71 -17.83 -36.01
N ALA A 407 28.06 -16.83 -36.59
CA ALA A 407 26.92 -16.17 -35.95
C ALA A 407 25.74 -17.13 -35.73
N GLN A 408 25.75 -18.30 -36.37
CA GLN A 408 24.76 -19.37 -36.18
C GLN A 408 25.07 -20.29 -34.99
N LEU A 409 26.28 -20.20 -34.41
CA LEU A 409 26.71 -20.95 -33.23
C LEU A 409 26.64 -20.04 -31.98
N ILE A 410 25.76 -20.38 -31.04
CA ILE A 410 25.54 -19.67 -29.76
C ILE A 410 26.88 -19.50 -29.01
N SER A 411 27.16 -18.31 -28.47
CA SER A 411 28.49 -17.98 -27.93
C SER A 411 28.86 -18.80 -26.67
N PRO A 412 30.16 -19.02 -26.36
CA PRO A 412 30.59 -19.73 -25.15
C PRO A 412 30.10 -19.08 -23.83
N ARG A 413 29.83 -17.77 -23.85
CA ARG A 413 29.26 -17.04 -22.72
C ARG A 413 27.78 -17.40 -22.51
N GLU A 414 27.03 -17.58 -23.59
CA GLU A 414 25.64 -18.00 -23.54
C GLU A 414 25.49 -19.47 -23.18
N GLN A 415 26.43 -20.33 -23.62
CA GLN A 415 26.48 -21.73 -23.19
C GLN A 415 26.71 -21.85 -21.68
N LYS A 416 27.63 -21.06 -21.13
CA LYS A 416 27.87 -21.00 -19.68
C LYS A 416 26.65 -20.47 -18.90
N LEU A 417 25.97 -19.46 -19.43
CA LEU A 417 24.73 -18.94 -18.83
C LEU A 417 23.58 -19.94 -18.88
N LEU A 418 23.52 -20.77 -19.94
CA LEU A 418 22.55 -21.86 -20.07
C LEU A 418 22.84 -22.99 -19.08
N GLU A 419 24.11 -23.36 -18.89
CA GLU A 419 24.52 -24.35 -17.88
C GLU A 419 24.25 -23.86 -16.45
N GLU A 420 24.56 -22.60 -16.15
CA GLU A 420 24.24 -21.98 -14.85
C GLU A 420 22.72 -21.93 -14.62
N ARG A 421 21.94 -21.60 -15.65
CA ARG A 421 20.48 -21.61 -15.60
C ARG A 421 19.92 -23.00 -15.36
N GLU A 422 20.41 -24.03 -16.04
CA GLU A 422 20.01 -25.42 -15.86
C GLU A 422 20.36 -25.94 -14.46
N MET A 423 21.53 -25.59 -13.94
CA MET A 423 21.93 -25.92 -12.57
C MET A 423 20.97 -25.30 -11.54
N LEU A 424 20.63 -24.01 -11.71
CA LEU A 424 19.71 -23.31 -10.81
C LEU A 424 18.29 -23.91 -10.87
N LEU A 425 17.80 -24.26 -12.06
CA LEU A 425 16.49 -24.91 -12.23
C LEU A 425 16.42 -26.28 -11.54
N ARG A 426 17.49 -27.10 -11.64
CA ARG A 426 17.58 -28.37 -10.91
C ARG A 426 17.56 -28.17 -9.40
N ARG A 427 18.27 -27.14 -8.90
CA ARG A 427 18.31 -26.84 -7.46
C ARG A 427 16.96 -26.36 -6.93
N ILE A 428 16.24 -25.54 -7.70
CA ILE A 428 14.89 -25.09 -7.36
C ILE A 428 13.94 -26.29 -7.26
N LYS A 429 13.96 -27.18 -8.26
CA LYS A 429 13.11 -28.38 -8.25
C LYS A 429 13.42 -29.30 -7.06
N GLN A 430 14.70 -29.47 -6.71
CA GLN A 430 15.11 -30.25 -5.54
C GLN A 430 14.62 -29.62 -4.24
N LEU A 431 14.68 -28.29 -4.10
CA LEU A 431 14.16 -27.57 -2.93
C LEU A 431 12.62 -27.65 -2.84
N GLU A 432 11.92 -27.64 -3.97
CA GLU A 432 10.48 -27.86 -4.04
C GLU A 432 10.09 -29.28 -3.60
N GLU A 433 10.86 -30.29 -4.00
CA GLU A 433 10.66 -31.67 -3.57
C GLU A 433 11.00 -31.84 -2.08
N GLU A 434 12.10 -31.25 -1.59
CA GLU A 434 12.49 -31.26 -0.17
C GLU A 434 11.43 -30.57 0.70
N THR A 435 10.90 -29.42 0.28
CA THR A 435 9.83 -28.72 1.01
C THR A 435 8.50 -29.47 0.96
N ARG A 436 8.15 -30.08 -0.17
CA ARG A 436 6.97 -30.95 -0.29
C ARG A 436 7.08 -32.17 0.64
N PHE A 437 8.24 -32.81 0.66
CA PHE A 437 8.52 -33.96 1.51
C PHE A 437 8.55 -33.58 3.00
N ALA A 438 9.11 -32.42 3.35
CA ALA A 438 9.04 -31.88 4.70
C ALA A 438 7.58 -31.59 5.12
N SER A 439 6.75 -31.08 4.22
CA SER A 439 5.31 -30.87 4.40
C SER A 439 4.56 -32.19 4.65
N GLU A 440 4.87 -33.23 3.87
CA GLU A 440 4.23 -34.55 3.99
C GLU A 440 4.69 -35.29 5.24
N ARG A 441 5.97 -35.18 5.59
CA ARG A 441 6.52 -35.72 6.84
C ARG A 441 5.93 -35.01 8.07
N LEU A 442 5.66 -33.71 7.97
CA LEU A 442 4.91 -32.96 8.99
C LEU A 442 3.49 -33.53 9.19
N LYS A 443 2.83 -33.93 8.09
CA LYS A 443 1.48 -34.53 8.10
C LYS A 443 1.42 -35.93 8.69
N GLN A 444 2.54 -36.67 8.66
CA GLN A 444 2.66 -38.02 9.21
C GLN A 444 3.17 -38.07 10.66
N LEU A 445 3.56 -36.93 11.24
CA LEU A 445 3.88 -36.87 12.68
C LEU A 445 2.62 -37.21 13.50
N PRO A 446 2.72 -38.05 14.55
CA PRO A 446 1.57 -38.53 15.34
C PRO A 446 0.66 -37.42 15.89
N ASN A 447 1.19 -36.20 15.99
CA ASN A 447 0.54 -35.04 16.57
C ASN A 447 0.06 -34.00 15.53
N TYR A 448 0.06 -34.31 14.23
CA TYR A 448 -0.39 -33.35 13.21
C TYR A 448 -1.88 -32.97 13.36
N LYS A 449 -2.73 -33.88 13.86
CA LYS A 449 -4.15 -33.59 14.19
C LYS A 449 -4.37 -32.76 15.46
N LEU A 450 -3.33 -32.40 16.22
CA LEU A 450 -3.45 -31.50 17.38
C LEU A 450 -3.34 -30.00 17.02
N PHE A 451 -3.13 -29.67 15.74
CA PHE A 451 -2.99 -28.29 15.25
C PHE A 451 -4.32 -27.63 14.83
N GLU A 452 -5.48 -28.17 15.22
CA GLU A 452 -6.76 -27.46 15.10
C GLU A 452 -7.14 -26.74 16.40
N LYS A 453 -6.85 -25.44 16.46
CA LYS A 453 -7.53 -24.33 17.17
C LYS A 453 -7.94 -24.47 18.67
N LYS A 454 -7.85 -25.62 19.32
CA LYS A 454 -8.18 -25.85 20.75
C LYS A 454 -6.96 -25.85 21.68
N THR A 455 -5.74 -25.99 21.15
CA THR A 455 -4.52 -26.27 21.93
C THR A 455 -3.72 -25.07 22.43
N LYS A 456 -3.92 -23.82 21.95
CA LYS A 456 -3.19 -22.67 22.51
C LYS A 456 -3.58 -22.37 23.97
N LYS A 457 -4.83 -22.65 24.34
CA LYS A 457 -5.30 -22.48 25.72
C LYS A 457 -4.79 -23.61 26.62
N THR A 458 -4.76 -24.85 26.10
CA THR A 458 -4.30 -26.05 26.82
C THR A 458 -2.78 -26.08 27.02
N LEU A 459 -1.99 -25.68 26.01
CA LEU A 459 -0.53 -25.69 26.10
C LEU A 459 -0.01 -24.63 27.07
N LYS A 460 -0.64 -23.45 27.11
CA LYS A 460 -0.34 -22.41 28.10
C LYS A 460 -0.63 -22.90 29.52
N THR A 461 -1.77 -23.56 29.73
CA THR A 461 -2.12 -24.15 31.04
C THR A 461 -1.12 -25.23 31.45
N GLN A 462 -0.72 -26.12 30.54
CA GLN A 462 0.31 -27.14 30.82
C GLN A 462 1.67 -26.54 31.17
N MET A 463 2.09 -25.48 30.48
CA MET A 463 3.33 -24.77 30.82
C MET A 463 3.25 -24.07 32.18
N GLN A 464 2.09 -23.54 32.55
CA GLN A 464 1.87 -22.90 33.86
C GLN A 464 1.84 -23.93 35.00
N GLU A 465 1.17 -25.07 34.81
CA GLU A 465 1.17 -26.20 35.75
C GLU A 465 2.58 -26.78 35.90
N ARG A 466 3.32 -26.93 34.80
CA ARG A 466 4.72 -27.38 34.82
C ARG A 466 5.63 -26.38 35.53
N ALA A 467 5.44 -25.08 35.30
CA ALA A 467 6.14 -24.03 36.03
C ALA A 467 5.87 -24.10 37.54
N ALA A 468 4.64 -24.40 37.93
CA ALA A 468 4.23 -24.53 39.33
C ALA A 468 4.85 -25.77 39.99
N ALA A 469 4.83 -26.92 39.32
CA ALA A 469 5.47 -28.15 39.82
C ALA A 469 7.00 -27.98 39.98
N LEU A 470 7.67 -27.34 39.02
CA LEU A 470 9.10 -27.04 39.14
C LEU A 470 9.39 -26.03 40.26
N ARG A 471 8.44 -25.14 40.56
CA ARG A 471 8.54 -24.20 41.68
C ARG A 471 8.41 -24.91 43.03
N GLU A 472 7.51 -25.88 43.14
CA GLU A 472 7.35 -26.74 44.33
C GLU A 472 8.59 -27.60 44.60
N GLN A 473 9.32 -28.00 43.54
CA GLN A 473 10.62 -28.66 43.63
C GLN A 473 11.77 -27.71 44.05
N GLY A 474 11.49 -26.45 44.35
CA GLY A 474 12.46 -25.47 44.87
C GLY A 474 13.26 -24.73 43.80
N LEU A 475 12.95 -24.87 42.51
CA LEU A 475 13.70 -24.18 41.46
C LEU A 475 13.42 -22.66 41.45
N GLY A 476 14.48 -21.90 41.16
CA GLY A 476 14.39 -20.46 40.94
C GLY A 476 13.78 -20.12 39.58
N TYR A 477 13.08 -18.98 39.48
CA TYR A 477 12.35 -18.55 38.27
C TYR A 477 13.17 -18.53 36.97
N GLY A 478 14.50 -18.32 37.06
CA GLY A 478 15.39 -18.40 35.89
C GLY A 478 15.52 -19.82 35.36
N LYS A 479 15.84 -20.78 36.23
CA LYS A 479 15.96 -22.20 35.86
C LYS A 479 14.64 -22.80 35.38
N ILE A 480 13.52 -22.34 35.92
CA ILE A 480 12.18 -22.74 35.44
C ILE A 480 11.95 -22.21 34.02
N ALA A 481 12.39 -20.98 33.72
CA ALA A 481 12.29 -20.44 32.37
C ALA A 481 13.13 -21.26 31.38
N ASP A 482 14.36 -21.61 31.75
CA ASP A 482 15.24 -22.42 30.91
C ASP A 482 14.64 -23.81 30.65
N ALA A 483 14.13 -24.49 31.68
CA ALA A 483 13.51 -25.80 31.55
C ALA A 483 12.24 -25.78 30.67
N ILE A 484 11.39 -24.76 30.83
CA ILE A 484 10.18 -24.61 29.99
C ILE A 484 10.56 -24.27 28.56
N ASN A 485 11.57 -23.42 28.37
CA ASN A 485 12.04 -23.04 27.03
C ASN A 485 12.65 -24.23 26.29
N GLU A 486 13.33 -25.12 26.99
CA GLU A 486 13.87 -26.36 26.46
C GLU A 486 12.75 -27.37 26.15
N GLU A 487 11.83 -27.61 27.10
CA GLU A 487 10.75 -28.60 26.98
C GLU A 487 9.68 -28.22 25.93
N PHE A 488 9.42 -26.91 25.77
CA PHE A 488 8.35 -26.42 24.89
C PHE A 488 8.82 -25.56 23.71
N HIS A 489 10.14 -25.40 23.52
CA HIS A 489 10.75 -24.60 22.45
C HIS A 489 10.22 -23.15 22.38
N THR A 490 10.14 -22.50 23.54
CA THR A 490 9.63 -21.13 23.69
C THR A 490 10.71 -20.16 24.20
N PRO A 491 10.58 -18.84 24.01
CA PRO A 491 11.56 -17.86 24.50
C PRO A 491 11.06 -17.07 25.72
N PHE A 492 10.69 -17.74 26.82
CA PHE A 492 10.20 -17.07 28.02
C PHE A 492 11.32 -16.58 28.93
N THR A 493 11.08 -15.45 29.59
CA THR A 493 12.04 -14.86 30.52
C THR A 493 11.68 -15.18 31.96
N ARG A 494 12.64 -14.99 32.88
CA ARG A 494 12.41 -15.04 34.33
C ARG A 494 11.20 -14.22 34.78
N GLN A 495 10.97 -13.03 34.20
CA GLN A 495 9.83 -12.18 34.53
C GLN A 495 8.51 -12.78 34.06
N THR A 496 8.50 -13.48 32.92
CA THR A 496 7.31 -14.17 32.40
C THR A 496 6.88 -15.31 33.33
N ILE A 497 7.84 -16.14 33.78
CA ILE A 497 7.56 -17.23 34.74
C ILE A 497 7.11 -16.67 36.09
N LYS A 498 7.73 -15.58 36.56
CA LYS A 498 7.32 -14.90 37.80
C LYS A 498 5.86 -14.41 37.70
N TYR A 499 5.48 -13.83 36.56
CA TYR A 499 4.10 -13.38 36.33
C TYR A 499 3.10 -14.55 36.31
N TRP A 500 3.45 -15.69 35.72
CA TRP A 500 2.60 -16.88 35.73
C TRP A 500 2.34 -17.42 37.14
N LEU A 501 3.40 -17.51 37.95
CA LEU A 501 3.34 -18.07 39.31
C LEU A 501 2.86 -17.08 40.38
N GLN A 502 2.69 -15.80 40.03
CA GLN A 502 2.05 -14.80 40.88
C GLN A 502 0.55 -14.65 40.60
N SER A 503 0.08 -15.21 39.49
CA SER A 503 -1.30 -15.10 39.02
C SER A 503 -2.14 -16.35 39.34
N HIS A 504 -1.63 -17.27 40.17
CA HIS A 504 -2.30 -18.49 40.65
C HIS A 504 -2.22 -18.55 42.17
#